data_AF-A0A1Z5IJ06-F1
#
_entry.id   AF-A0A1Z5IJ06-F1
#
_cell.length_a   1.000
_cell.length_b   1.000
_cell.length_c   1.000
_cell.angle_alpha   90.00
_cell.angle_beta   90.00
_cell.angle_gamma   90.00
#
_symmetry.space_group_name_H-M   'P 1'
#
loop_
_entity.id
_entity.type
_entity.pdbx_description
1 polymer ?
#
loop_
_entity_poly.entity_id
_entity_poly.type
_entity_poly.pdbx_seq_one_letter_code
_entity_poly.pdbx_strand_id
1 'polypeptide(L)'
;MKKTLITSSVIVLSLLVSTKAYAATYHVNQHKLGSWTLSYNVVATHSKVTAIKNLSIKPALGSINTKSVTYSDGDAHIQFTRHIQAIRYRSSIKISVSRSKVYVTD
;
A
#
# COMPACT_ATOMS: atom_id res chain seq x y z
N MET A 1 40.80 25.35 -22.66
CA MET A 1 40.58 24.60 -21.39
C MET A 1 39.37 25.05 -20.56
N LYS A 2 38.66 26.15 -20.88
CA LYS A 2 37.47 26.58 -20.12
C LYS A 2 36.21 25.74 -20.37
N LYS A 3 36.04 25.18 -21.58
CA LYS A 3 34.83 24.43 -21.97
C LYS A 3 34.66 23.12 -21.21
N THR A 4 35.74 22.36 -21.00
CA THR A 4 35.73 21.07 -20.30
C THR A 4 35.33 21.18 -18.83
N LEU A 5 35.73 22.26 -18.14
CA LEU A 5 35.34 22.51 -16.75
C LEU A 5 33.82 22.76 -16.60
N ILE A 6 33.24 23.53 -17.53
CA ILE A 6 31.80 23.85 -17.52
C ILE A 6 30.98 22.57 -17.79
N THR A 7 31.42 21.73 -18.72
CA THR A 7 30.71 20.49 -19.05
C THR A 7 30.73 19.50 -17.87
N SER A 8 31.88 19.35 -17.18
CA SER A 8 31.96 18.51 -15.98
C SER A 8 31.06 19.01 -14.84
N SER A 9 30.99 20.32 -14.58
CA SER A 9 30.11 20.87 -13.54
C SER A 9 28.63 20.64 -13.84
N VAL A 10 28.20 20.72 -15.10
CA VAL A 10 26.80 20.49 -15.49
C VAL A 10 26.39 19.02 -15.29
N ILE A 11 27.30 18.07 -15.57
CA ILE A 11 27.05 16.63 -15.40
C ILE A 11 26.92 16.27 -13.91
N VAL A 12 27.76 16.84 -13.04
CA VAL A 12 27.67 16.62 -11.59
C VAL A 12 26.37 17.22 -11.03
N LEU A 13 25.95 18.38 -11.52
CA LEU A 13 24.74 19.06 -11.05
C LEU A 13 23.45 18.36 -11.52
N SER A 14 23.43 17.72 -12.68
CA SER A 14 22.28 16.94 -13.16
C SER A 14 22.12 15.60 -12.42
N LEU A 15 23.21 15.01 -11.94
CA LEU A 15 23.20 13.83 -11.04
C LEU A 15 22.68 14.16 -9.62
N LEU A 16 22.73 15.43 -9.21
CA LEU A 16 22.20 15.93 -7.93
C LEU A 16 20.70 16.26 -7.97
N VAL A 17 20.04 16.13 -9.13
CA VAL A 17 18.60 16.33 -9.26
C VAL A 17 17.88 15.13 -8.64
N SER A 18 17.69 15.24 -7.34
CA SER A 18 16.86 14.38 -6.49
C SER A 18 15.59 13.96 -7.24
N THR A 19 15.42 12.65 -7.43
CA THR A 19 14.18 12.08 -7.92
C THR A 19 13.09 12.39 -6.88
N LYS A 20 12.22 13.36 -7.18
CA LYS A 20 11.04 13.62 -6.36
C LYS A 20 10.22 12.34 -6.30
N ALA A 21 10.17 11.69 -5.14
CA ALA A 21 9.34 10.51 -4.93
C ALA A 21 7.88 10.96 -4.83
N TYR A 22 7.16 10.93 -5.95
CA TYR A 22 5.73 11.20 -5.97
C TYR A 22 4.99 10.02 -5.34
N ALA A 23 4.21 10.30 -4.30
CA ALA A 23 3.30 9.30 -3.74
C ALA A 23 2.10 9.14 -4.69
N ALA A 24 1.78 7.92 -5.05
CA ALA A 24 0.56 7.57 -5.77
C ALA A 24 -0.47 7.05 -4.78
N THR A 25 -1.74 7.39 -5.01
CA THR A 25 -2.86 6.85 -4.25
C THR A 25 -3.68 5.92 -5.15
N TYR A 26 -3.84 4.67 -4.74
CA TYR A 26 -4.60 3.65 -5.44
C TYR A 26 -5.86 3.34 -4.65
N HIS A 27 -7.01 3.35 -5.33
CA HIS A 27 -8.24 2.84 -4.73
C HIS A 27 -8.32 1.33 -4.94
N VAL A 28 -8.50 0.58 -3.86
CA VAL A 28 -8.60 -0.88 -3.89
C VAL A 28 -9.98 -1.29 -3.40
N ASN A 29 -10.65 -2.11 -4.20
CA ASN A 29 -11.87 -2.79 -3.84
C ASN A 29 -11.69 -4.29 -4.05
N GLN A 30 -11.85 -5.06 -2.98
CA GLN A 30 -11.74 -6.51 -2.97
C GLN A 30 -12.96 -7.11 -2.31
N HIS A 31 -13.36 -8.29 -2.77
CA HIS A 31 -14.44 -9.03 -2.14
C HIS A 31 -14.15 -10.52 -2.21
N LYS A 32 -14.60 -11.22 -1.17
CA LYS A 32 -14.60 -12.68 -1.12
C LYS A 32 -16.06 -13.11 -1.08
N LEU A 33 -16.49 -13.86 -2.09
CA LEU A 33 -17.89 -14.24 -2.28
C LEU A 33 -18.45 -14.92 -1.02
N GLY A 34 -19.62 -14.47 -0.57
CA GLY A 34 -20.27 -14.97 0.65
C GLY A 34 -19.54 -14.64 1.96
N SER A 35 -18.47 -13.85 1.91
CA SER A 35 -17.55 -13.67 3.03
C SER A 35 -17.46 -12.22 3.49
N TRP A 36 -16.88 -11.33 2.69
CA TRP A 36 -16.70 -9.91 3.04
C TRP A 36 -16.38 -9.07 1.80
N THR A 37 -16.60 -7.77 1.92
CA THR A 37 -16.16 -6.74 0.96
C THR A 37 -15.26 -5.74 1.68
N LEU A 38 -14.21 -5.32 1.00
CA LEU A 38 -13.12 -4.50 1.52
C LEU A 38 -12.84 -3.36 0.53
N SER A 39 -12.87 -2.13 1.01
CA SER A 39 -12.60 -0.92 0.21
C SER A 39 -11.68 0.02 0.96
N TYR A 40 -10.61 0.48 0.33
CA TYR A 40 -9.61 1.36 0.96
C TYR A 40 -8.74 2.06 -0.08
N ASN A 41 -8.00 3.07 0.37
CA ASN A 41 -7.00 3.76 -0.42
C ASN A 41 -5.59 3.37 0.05
N VAL A 42 -4.74 2.95 -0.87
CA VAL A 42 -3.31 2.70 -0.66
C VAL A 42 -2.53 3.93 -1.10
N VAL A 43 -1.81 4.57 -0.18
CA VAL A 43 -0.80 5.57 -0.52
C VAL A 43 0.55 4.86 -0.55
N ALA A 44 1.24 4.95 -1.69
CA ALA A 44 2.51 4.26 -1.92
C ALA A 44 3.51 5.19 -2.63
N THR A 45 4.79 5.01 -2.31
CA THR A 45 5.91 5.55 -3.10
C THR A 45 6.50 4.45 -3.97
N HIS A 46 7.62 4.70 -4.66
CA HIS A 46 8.24 3.74 -5.58
C HIS A 46 8.62 2.38 -4.95
N SER A 47 8.81 2.31 -3.62
CA SER A 47 9.30 1.10 -2.93
C SER A 47 8.54 0.72 -1.67
N LYS A 48 7.52 1.47 -1.26
CA LYS A 48 6.80 1.16 -0.01
C LYS A 48 5.39 1.72 0.03
N VAL A 49 4.54 1.03 0.77
CA VAL A 49 3.26 1.54 1.26
C VAL A 49 3.54 2.52 2.39
N THR A 50 2.96 3.71 2.31
CA THR A 50 3.13 4.76 3.32
C THR A 50 1.87 4.96 4.16
N ALA A 51 0.69 4.68 3.61
CA ALA A 51 -0.55 4.73 4.36
C ALA A 51 -1.66 3.89 3.73
N ILE A 52 -2.54 3.36 4.58
CA ILE A 52 -3.87 2.88 4.24
C ILE A 52 -4.87 3.91 4.76
N LYS A 53 -5.74 4.43 3.88
CA LYS A 53 -6.76 5.43 4.23
C LYS A 53 -8.16 4.90 3.89
N ASN A 54 -9.16 5.46 4.56
CA ASN A 54 -10.58 5.19 4.28
C ASN A 54 -10.95 3.69 4.29
N LEU A 55 -10.34 2.93 5.21
CA LEU A 55 -10.56 1.50 5.31
C LEU A 55 -12.00 1.18 5.72
N SER A 56 -12.74 0.56 4.81
CA SER A 56 -14.09 0.06 5.01
C SER A 56 -14.12 -1.44 4.80
N ILE A 57 -14.65 -2.17 5.78
CA ILE A 57 -14.79 -3.63 5.74
C ILE A 57 -16.23 -3.94 6.08
N LYS A 58 -16.93 -4.61 5.17
CA LYS A 58 -18.32 -5.03 5.32
C LYS A 58 -18.40 -6.54 5.29
N PRO A 59 -18.93 -7.19 6.33
CA PRO A 59 -19.20 -8.63 6.27
C PRO A 59 -20.38 -8.89 5.34
N ALA A 60 -20.37 -10.03 4.63
CA ALA A 60 -21.57 -10.50 3.95
C ALA A 60 -22.61 -11.04 4.95
N LEU A 61 -22.13 -11.71 6.00
CA LEU A 61 -22.92 -12.23 7.13
C LEU A 61 -22.16 -12.03 8.44
N GLY A 62 -22.92 -11.77 9.51
CA GLY A 62 -22.39 -11.56 10.85
C GLY A 62 -21.75 -10.18 11.04
N SER A 63 -20.65 -10.11 11.79
CA SER A 63 -19.97 -8.85 12.13
C SER A 63 -18.46 -8.92 11.89
N ILE A 64 -17.82 -7.77 11.74
CA ILE A 64 -16.36 -7.64 11.74
C ILE A 64 -15.96 -7.01 13.06
N ASN A 65 -15.13 -7.68 13.84
CA ASN A 65 -14.47 -7.11 15.01
C ASN A 65 -12.95 -7.16 14.81
N THR A 66 -12.22 -6.33 15.55
CA THR A 66 -10.77 -6.11 15.40
C THR A 66 -10.36 -5.73 13.97
N LYS A 67 -9.96 -4.48 13.77
CA LYS A 67 -9.35 -4.01 12.53
C LYS A 67 -7.98 -3.48 12.88
N SER A 68 -6.93 -4.07 12.34
CA SER A 68 -5.58 -3.54 12.48
C SER A 68 -4.95 -3.37 11.12
N VAL A 69 -4.16 -2.30 11.00
CA VAL A 69 -3.25 -2.09 9.88
C VAL A 69 -1.87 -2.02 10.48
N THR A 70 -0.98 -2.90 10.04
CA THR A 70 0.43 -2.92 10.44
C THR A 70 1.32 -2.67 9.24
N TYR A 71 2.49 -2.10 9.45
CA TYR A 71 3.46 -1.82 8.40
C TYR A 71 4.78 -2.47 8.76
N SER A 72 5.33 -3.25 7.83
CA SER A 72 6.58 -3.99 8.03
C SER A 72 7.33 -4.06 6.71
N ASP A 73 8.61 -3.73 6.71
CA ASP A 73 9.49 -3.82 5.53
C ASP A 73 8.98 -3.05 4.29
N GLY A 74 8.21 -1.99 4.50
CA GLY A 74 7.58 -1.22 3.42
C GLY A 74 6.28 -1.80 2.88
N ASP A 75 5.82 -2.93 3.40
CA ASP A 75 4.51 -3.51 3.12
C ASP A 75 3.49 -3.06 4.18
N ALA A 76 2.20 -3.19 3.85
CA ALA A 76 1.09 -3.01 4.78
C ALA A 76 0.28 -4.29 4.91
N HIS A 77 -0.15 -4.61 6.12
CA HIS A 77 -0.96 -5.77 6.44
C HIS A 77 -2.25 -5.33 7.11
N ILE A 78 -3.39 -5.58 6.47
CA ILE A 78 -4.72 -5.34 7.02
C ILE A 78 -5.23 -6.65 7.60
N GLN A 79 -5.42 -6.71 8.91
CA GLN A 79 -5.95 -7.89 9.58
C GLN A 79 -7.30 -7.58 10.17
N PHE A 80 -8.22 -8.54 10.05
CA PHE A 80 -9.52 -8.44 10.67
C PHE A 80 -10.12 -9.81 10.99
N THR A 81 -11.05 -9.82 11.94
CA THR A 81 -11.78 -11.03 12.32
C THR A 81 -13.26 -10.87 12.01
N ARG A 82 -13.82 -11.80 11.24
CA ARG A 82 -15.26 -11.93 11.04
C ARG A 82 -15.84 -12.91 12.04
N HIS A 83 -16.96 -12.54 12.64
CA HIS A 83 -17.73 -13.38 13.54
C HIS A 83 -19.06 -13.77 12.90
N ILE A 84 -19.36 -15.06 12.88
CA ILE A 84 -20.67 -15.60 12.52
C ILE A 84 -21.10 -16.49 13.69
N GLN A 85 -22.06 -16.00 14.48
CA GLN A 85 -22.44 -16.62 15.76
C GLN A 85 -21.19 -16.83 16.65
N ALA A 86 -20.97 -18.05 17.15
CA ALA A 86 -19.81 -18.39 17.97
C ALA A 86 -18.49 -18.58 17.17
N ILE A 87 -18.55 -18.63 15.84
CA ILE A 87 -17.40 -18.97 14.99
C ILE A 87 -16.63 -17.71 14.58
N ARG A 88 -15.29 -17.78 14.66
CA ARG A 88 -14.36 -16.70 14.33
C ARG A 88 -13.54 -17.05 13.09
N TYR A 89 -13.52 -16.15 12.12
CA TYR A 89 -12.76 -16.28 10.87
C TYR A 89 -11.76 -15.14 10.78
N ARG A 90 -10.46 -15.44 10.78
CA ARG A 90 -9.41 -14.43 10.62
C ARG A 90 -9.10 -14.24 9.14
N SER A 91 -8.83 -13.00 8.75
CA SER A 91 -8.39 -12.65 7.41
C SER A 91 -7.22 -11.67 7.50
N SER A 92 -6.31 -11.78 6.55
CA SER A 92 -5.10 -10.95 6.49
C SER A 92 -4.83 -10.59 5.04
N ILE A 93 -4.88 -9.31 4.73
CA ILE A 93 -4.56 -8.79 3.40
C ILE A 93 -3.17 -8.18 3.45
N LYS A 94 -2.30 -8.62 2.56
CA LYS A 94 -0.97 -8.02 2.36
C LYS A 94 -1.01 -7.07 1.17
N ILE A 95 -0.45 -5.89 1.35
CA ILE A 95 -0.23 -4.88 0.32
C ILE A 95 1.26 -4.64 0.23
N SER A 96 1.83 -4.82 -0.96
CA SER A 96 3.26 -4.61 -1.19
C SER A 96 3.51 -3.75 -2.42
N VAL A 97 4.67 -3.12 -2.46
CA VAL A 97 5.13 -2.35 -3.62
C VAL A 97 6.39 -2.98 -4.17
N SER A 98 6.36 -3.36 -5.44
CA SER A 98 7.54 -3.86 -6.13
C SER A 98 7.58 -3.38 -7.57
N ARG A 99 8.74 -2.87 -8.00
CA ARG A 99 8.96 -2.34 -9.36
C ARG A 99 7.89 -1.32 -9.76
N SER A 100 7.59 -0.38 -8.87
CA SER A 100 6.56 0.67 -9.06
C SER A 100 5.14 0.16 -9.27
N LYS A 101 4.84 -1.10 -8.88
CA LYS A 101 3.50 -1.68 -8.92
C LYS A 101 3.03 -1.99 -7.51
N VAL A 102 1.74 -1.79 -7.25
CA VAL A 102 1.07 -2.20 -6.02
C VAL A 102 0.47 -3.59 -6.21
N TYR A 103 0.79 -4.50 -5.31
CA TYR A 103 0.23 -5.84 -5.26
C TYR A 103 -0.63 -5.98 -4.00
N VAL A 104 -1.78 -6.63 -4.15
CA VAL A 104 -2.70 -6.90 -3.04
C VAL A 104 -3.04 -8.39 -3.06
N THR A 105 -2.86 -9.06 -1.92
CA THR A 105 -3.05 -10.52 -1.77
C THR A 105 -3.78 -10.83 -0.46
N ASP A 106 -4.73 -11.78 -0.48
CA ASP A 106 -5.50 -12.25 0.69
C ASP A 106 -5.10 -13.65 1.18
#